data_AF-A0A7D7QW84-F1
#
_entry.id   AF-A0A7D7QW84-F1
#
_cell.length_a   1.000
_cell.length_b   1.000
_cell.length_c   1.000
_cell.angle_alpha   90.00
_cell.angle_beta   90.00
_cell.angle_gamma   90.00
#
_symmetry.space_group_name_H-M   'P 1'
#
loop_
_entity.id
_entity.type
_entity.pdbx_description
1 polymer ?
#
loop_
_entity_poly.entity_id
_entity_poly.type
_entity_poly.pdbx_seq_one_letter_code
_entity_poly.pdbx_strand_id
1 'polypeptide(L)'
;MAGERDAGRALGTLGGAAAVAGALGPIIGGTLTGALGWRFVMLVNVPLAVASTAIALLVVRRDPARTERPRVDVVGAVLLSITLIGVVFGIGQSQVWNWGSPGVWLPLLAAAVAAVIFVVVERRIAVPLMDLRLLARHRNYAGATISQGLGGMIEMGLGVIFPLLLILNLGMAPATAGLALLPTTLPMVVVAPLAGRWYDRVGGRTPLMTGFGLLGLAGVALMVAVPTHSFVLLIPGLTLYGIGLAIVLTVNDPVSLDSGPAEHHGQVSGVSATAEQFGGALGIAAFYLVFHSAYVKELHSRIDGSPLPDLTDGQYEKMRDDIEAAEQTGLHPDHFDPEFTGYLSSALDAATFAQVLTFGVTAGVAVLGAVATGLLVRRAPGNPIDMTSPEKVFAAGAVVGSASRLDHSHLHRTRGHSSAPAPRDPA
;
A
#
# COMPACT_ATOMS: atom_id res chain seq x y z
N MET A 1 23.01 11.92 23.52
CA MET A 1 21.77 12.20 24.28
C MET A 1 20.84 13.04 23.40
N ALA A 2 20.26 12.43 22.35
CA ALA A 2 19.03 12.95 21.76
C ALA A 2 17.91 12.10 22.40
N GLY A 3 17.08 12.74 23.20
CA GLY A 3 16.12 12.04 24.07
C GLY A 3 14.93 11.53 23.25
N GLU A 4 14.15 10.61 23.81
CA GLU A 4 12.90 10.09 23.23
C GLU A 4 11.93 11.20 22.76
N ARG A 5 12.03 12.39 23.38
CA ARG A 5 11.31 13.62 22.98
C ARG A 5 11.70 14.16 21.59
N ASP A 6 12.95 13.97 21.16
CA ASP A 6 13.43 14.40 19.84
C ASP A 6 12.96 13.45 18.74
N ALA A 7 12.89 12.15 19.03
CA ALA A 7 12.38 11.13 18.11
C ALA A 7 10.86 11.30 17.85
N GLY A 8 10.06 11.47 18.91
CA GLY A 8 8.62 11.72 18.78
C GLY A 8 8.30 13.03 18.03
N ARG A 9 9.09 14.09 18.25
CA ARG A 9 8.98 15.34 17.48
C ARG A 9 9.35 15.14 16.01
N ALA A 10 10.46 14.46 15.72
CA ALA A 10 10.87 14.18 14.36
C ALA A 10 9.82 13.35 13.59
N LEU A 11 9.29 12.30 14.21
CA LEU A 11 8.22 11.48 13.64
C LEU A 11 6.92 12.25 13.47
N GLY A 12 6.56 13.11 14.44
CA GLY A 12 5.42 14.00 14.31
C GLY A 12 5.57 14.99 13.15
N THR A 13 6.77 15.55 12.94
CA THR A 13 7.05 16.41 11.78
C THR A 13 7.03 15.64 10.46
N LEU A 14 7.52 14.39 10.45
CA LEU A 14 7.51 13.52 9.28
C LEU A 14 6.08 13.14 8.89
N GLY A 15 5.26 12.72 9.86
CA GLY A 15 3.83 12.42 9.65
C GLY A 15 3.04 13.66 9.21
N GLY A 16 3.33 14.83 9.80
CA GLY A 16 2.74 16.10 9.37
C GLY A 16 3.12 16.49 7.94
N ALA A 17 4.39 16.32 7.55
CA ALA A 17 4.84 16.55 6.19
C ALA A 17 4.20 15.57 5.20
N ALA A 18 4.12 14.28 5.54
CA ALA A 18 3.45 13.27 4.73
C ALA A 18 1.96 13.57 4.53
N ALA A 19 1.29 14.07 5.58
CA ALA A 19 -0.10 14.49 5.50
C ALA A 19 -0.31 15.68 4.55
N VAL A 20 0.53 16.71 4.64
CA VAL A 20 0.48 17.86 3.72
C VAL A 20 0.76 17.39 2.28
N ALA A 21 1.75 16.53 2.09
CA ALA A 21 2.07 15.97 0.78
C ALA A 21 0.90 15.15 0.20
N GLY A 22 0.25 14.30 1.01
CA GLY A 22 -0.89 13.50 0.58
C GLY A 22 -2.13 14.33 0.22
N ALA A 23 -2.36 15.46 0.92
CA ALA A 23 -3.45 16.37 0.60
C ALA A 23 -3.18 17.22 -0.65
N LEU A 24 -1.94 17.70 -0.82
CA LEU A 24 -1.55 18.55 -1.95
C LEU A 24 -1.25 17.75 -3.23
N GLY A 25 -0.85 16.48 -3.11
CA GLY A 25 -0.42 15.63 -4.22
C GLY A 25 -1.42 15.57 -5.37
N PRO A 26 -2.69 15.16 -5.15
CA PRO A 26 -3.71 15.13 -6.21
C PRO A 26 -3.98 16.49 -6.84
N ILE A 27 -3.93 17.57 -6.05
CA ILE A 27 -4.17 18.93 -6.52
C ILE A 27 -3.02 19.39 -7.44
N ILE A 28 -1.78 19.26 -6.97
CA ILE A 28 -0.58 19.61 -7.75
C ILE A 28 -0.48 18.71 -9.00
N GLY A 29 -0.72 17.41 -8.87
CA GLY A 29 -0.69 16.48 -9.99
C GLY A 29 -1.76 16.77 -11.05
N GLY A 30 -3.00 16.99 -10.63
CA GLY A 30 -4.10 17.32 -11.55
C GLY A 30 -3.92 18.67 -12.24
N THR A 31 -3.47 19.70 -11.50
CA THR A 31 -3.18 21.03 -12.07
C THR A 31 -1.99 21.02 -13.02
N LEU A 32 -0.89 20.36 -12.68
CA LEU A 32 0.25 20.20 -13.59
C LEU A 32 -0.13 19.45 -14.86
N THR A 33 -0.92 18.38 -14.72
CA THR A 33 -1.40 17.60 -15.87
C THR A 33 -2.26 18.45 -16.79
N GLY A 34 -3.20 19.23 -16.24
CA GLY A 34 -4.07 20.10 -17.04
C GLY A 34 -3.36 21.30 -17.68
N ALA A 35 -2.36 21.89 -17.02
CA ALA A 35 -1.72 23.12 -17.49
C ALA A 35 -0.49 22.90 -18.38
N LEU A 36 0.35 21.91 -18.03
CA LEU A 36 1.66 21.68 -18.67
C LEU A 36 1.79 20.27 -19.26
N GLY A 37 0.78 19.41 -19.05
CA GLY A 37 0.79 18.02 -19.46
C GLY A 37 1.41 17.08 -18.41
N TRP A 38 1.06 15.80 -18.51
CA TRP A 38 1.46 14.76 -17.56
C TRP A 38 2.99 14.63 -17.37
N ARG A 39 3.80 14.99 -18.38
CA ARG A 39 5.27 14.92 -18.32
C ARG A 39 5.84 15.78 -17.19
N PHE A 40 5.21 16.91 -16.88
CA PHE A 40 5.67 17.81 -15.81
C PHE A 40 5.38 17.25 -14.41
N VAL A 41 4.40 16.36 -14.26
CA VAL A 41 4.19 15.60 -13.01
C VAL A 41 5.38 14.70 -12.72
N MET A 42 6.05 14.18 -13.75
CA MET A 42 7.30 13.43 -13.56
C MET A 42 8.48 14.36 -13.28
N LEU A 43 8.60 15.47 -14.02
CA LEU A 43 9.70 16.43 -13.86
C LEU A 43 9.72 17.13 -12.51
N VAL A 44 8.57 17.34 -11.84
CA VAL A 44 8.53 17.98 -10.52
C VAL A 44 9.29 17.18 -9.45
N ASN A 45 9.42 15.86 -9.64
CA ASN A 45 10.20 15.01 -8.73
C ASN A 45 11.70 15.27 -8.83
N VAL A 46 12.20 15.72 -9.98
CA VAL A 46 13.64 15.97 -10.20
C VAL A 46 14.19 17.07 -9.27
N PRO A 47 13.64 18.30 -9.23
CA PRO A 47 14.13 19.33 -8.33
C PRO A 47 13.93 18.96 -6.86
N LEU A 48 12.84 18.27 -6.51
CA LEU A 48 12.62 17.77 -5.15
C LEU A 48 13.70 16.74 -4.75
N ALA A 49 13.99 15.77 -5.62
CA ALA A 49 15.03 14.77 -5.38
C ALA A 49 16.43 15.40 -5.23
N VAL A 50 16.76 16.38 -6.08
CA VAL A 50 18.01 17.13 -5.99
C VAL A 50 18.08 17.90 -4.66
N ALA A 51 17.03 18.61 -4.28
CA ALA A 51 16.98 19.36 -3.03
C ALA A 51 17.09 18.43 -1.81
N SER A 52 16.32 17.34 -1.75
CA SER A 52 16.37 16.37 -0.66
C SER A 52 17.74 15.71 -0.56
N THR A 53 18.36 15.36 -1.69
CA THR A 53 19.72 14.79 -1.73
C THR A 53 20.76 15.79 -1.23
N ALA A 54 20.68 17.05 -1.68
CA ALA A 54 21.59 18.10 -1.23
C ALA A 54 21.46 18.36 0.28
N ILE A 55 20.23 18.47 0.80
CA ILE A 55 19.97 18.64 2.23
C ILE A 55 20.51 17.44 3.02
N ALA A 56 20.27 16.21 2.55
CA ALA A 56 20.78 15.01 3.20
C ALA A 56 22.31 15.00 3.27
N LEU A 57 22.99 15.33 2.17
CA LEU A 57 24.46 15.40 2.11
C LEU A 57 25.06 16.48 3.02
N LEU A 58 24.33 17.58 3.25
CA LEU A 58 24.78 18.71 4.07
C LEU A 58 24.48 18.51 5.57
N VAL A 59 23.36 17.86 5.91
CA VAL A 59 22.84 17.81 7.29
C VAL A 59 23.10 16.46 7.97
N VAL A 60 23.01 15.35 7.23
CA VAL A 60 23.13 14.01 7.81
C VAL A 60 24.61 13.70 8.04
N ARG A 61 24.98 13.49 9.30
CA ARG A 61 26.34 13.08 9.66
C ARG A 61 26.61 11.68 9.14
N ARG A 62 27.84 11.44 8.64
CA ARG A 62 28.26 10.10 8.25
C ARG A 62 28.16 9.14 9.43
N ASP A 63 27.51 8.00 9.20
CA ASP A 63 27.52 6.91 10.16
C ASP A 63 28.96 6.45 10.40
N PRO A 64 29.30 6.04 11.64
CA PRO A 64 30.58 5.40 11.92
C PRO A 64 30.74 4.15 11.05
N ALA A 65 31.95 3.94 10.52
CA ALA A 65 32.27 2.78 9.70
C ALA A 65 31.88 1.50 10.45
N ARG A 66 30.92 0.74 9.90
CA ARG A 66 30.56 -0.59 10.42
C ARG A 66 31.73 -1.54 10.22
N THR A 67 32.09 -2.25 11.29
CA THR A 67 33.25 -3.15 11.36
C THR A 67 33.09 -4.40 10.48
N GLU A 68 31.85 -4.79 10.17
CA GLU A 68 31.52 -5.90 9.28
C GLU A 68 30.49 -5.45 8.23
N ARG A 69 30.75 -5.82 6.97
CA ARG A 69 29.74 -5.68 5.90
C ARG A 69 28.81 -6.87 5.99
N PRO A 70 27.50 -6.67 6.24
CA PRO A 70 26.53 -7.77 6.18
C PRO A 70 26.61 -8.44 4.80
N ARG A 71 26.68 -9.77 4.76
CA ARG A 71 26.61 -10.51 3.50
C ARG A 71 25.18 -10.39 2.97
N VAL A 72 25.03 -9.80 1.79
CA VAL A 72 23.74 -9.67 1.11
C VAL A 72 23.45 -10.96 0.34
N ASP A 73 22.27 -11.53 0.55
CA ASP A 73 21.81 -12.67 -0.25
C ASP A 73 21.34 -12.20 -1.65
N VAL A 74 22.30 -12.13 -2.58
CA VAL A 74 22.04 -11.74 -3.97
C VAL A 74 21.22 -12.81 -4.70
N VAL A 75 21.42 -14.10 -4.37
CA VAL A 75 20.74 -15.19 -5.06
C VAL A 75 19.25 -15.19 -4.71
N GLY A 76 18.91 -15.11 -3.43
CA GLY A 76 17.52 -14.98 -2.99
C GLY A 76 16.89 -13.69 -3.51
N ALA A 77 17.61 -12.57 -3.53
CA ALA A 77 17.10 -11.33 -4.11
C ALA A 77 16.73 -11.48 -5.59
N VAL A 78 17.61 -12.08 -6.41
CA VAL A 78 17.33 -12.32 -7.84
C VAL A 78 16.14 -13.26 -8.04
N LEU A 79 16.09 -14.37 -7.29
CA LEU A 79 14.99 -15.33 -7.40
C LEU A 79 13.64 -14.73 -6.96
N LEU A 80 13.64 -13.94 -5.89
CA LEU A 80 12.46 -13.21 -5.44
C LEU A 80 12.05 -12.19 -6.51
N SER A 81 12.98 -11.41 -7.06
CA SER A 81 12.67 -10.47 -8.15
C SER A 81 12.06 -11.15 -9.37
N ILE A 82 12.61 -12.29 -9.83
CA ILE A 82 12.05 -13.06 -10.94
C ILE A 82 10.63 -13.54 -10.61
N THR A 83 10.41 -13.99 -9.38
CA THR A 83 9.09 -14.42 -8.90
C THR A 83 8.07 -13.28 -8.98
N LEU A 84 8.38 -12.14 -8.36
CA LEU A 84 7.45 -11.01 -8.28
C LEU A 84 7.19 -10.41 -9.67
N ILE A 85 8.25 -10.21 -10.47
CA ILE A 85 8.15 -9.68 -11.83
C ILE A 85 7.33 -10.62 -12.71
N GLY A 86 7.63 -11.92 -12.70
CA GLY A 86 6.94 -12.88 -13.56
C GLY A 86 5.45 -13.02 -13.24
N VAL A 87 5.07 -12.95 -11.95
CA VAL A 87 3.65 -12.92 -11.53
C VAL A 87 2.95 -11.66 -12.02
N VAL A 88 3.49 -10.48 -11.68
CA VAL A 88 2.86 -9.19 -12.02
C VAL A 88 2.81 -9.01 -13.55
N PHE A 89 3.90 -9.31 -14.25
CA PHE A 89 3.98 -9.21 -15.70
C PHE A 89 3.04 -10.20 -16.40
N GLY A 90 3.04 -11.46 -15.99
CA GLY A 90 2.17 -12.48 -16.60
C GLY A 90 0.70 -12.14 -16.43
N ILE A 91 0.26 -11.74 -15.23
CA ILE A 91 -1.12 -11.34 -14.97
C ILE A 91 -1.46 -10.05 -15.73
N GLY A 92 -0.59 -9.05 -15.71
CA GLY A 92 -0.81 -7.78 -16.43
C GLY A 92 -0.94 -7.98 -17.95
N GLN A 93 -0.03 -8.73 -18.57
CA GLN A 93 -0.04 -8.97 -20.01
C GLN A 93 -1.14 -9.93 -20.48
N SER A 94 -1.76 -10.69 -19.57
CA SER A 94 -2.87 -11.58 -19.90
C SER A 94 -4.05 -10.85 -20.56
N GLN A 95 -4.20 -9.55 -20.29
CA GLN A 95 -5.21 -8.68 -20.87
C GLN A 95 -5.02 -8.43 -22.37
N VAL A 96 -3.76 -8.32 -22.81
CA VAL A 96 -3.41 -7.98 -24.20
C VAL A 96 -3.15 -9.23 -25.03
N TRP A 97 -2.45 -10.22 -24.45
CA TRP A 97 -1.93 -11.36 -25.20
C TRP A 97 -2.74 -12.65 -25.05
N ASN A 98 -3.85 -12.63 -24.31
CA ASN A 98 -4.62 -13.82 -23.91
C ASN A 98 -3.80 -14.84 -23.08
N TRP A 99 -4.49 -15.64 -22.28
CA TRP A 99 -3.85 -16.63 -21.39
C TRP A 99 -3.06 -17.72 -22.12
N GLY A 100 -3.41 -18.03 -23.37
CA GLY A 100 -2.73 -19.05 -24.17
C GLY A 100 -1.39 -18.58 -24.76
N SER A 101 -1.08 -17.28 -24.74
CA SER A 101 0.15 -16.77 -25.34
C SER A 101 1.38 -17.18 -24.54
N PRO A 102 2.46 -17.63 -25.21
CA PRO A 102 3.77 -17.83 -24.58
C PRO A 102 4.26 -16.61 -23.80
N GLY A 103 3.90 -15.40 -24.22
CA GLY A 103 4.24 -14.16 -23.50
C GLY A 103 3.58 -14.02 -22.12
N VAL A 104 2.56 -14.83 -21.82
CA VAL A 104 1.83 -14.83 -20.53
C VAL A 104 2.21 -16.02 -19.68
N TRP A 105 2.14 -17.24 -20.21
CA TRP A 105 2.35 -18.43 -19.39
C TRP A 105 3.83 -18.71 -19.09
N LEU A 106 4.78 -18.30 -19.95
CA LEU A 106 6.21 -18.48 -19.67
C LEU A 106 6.68 -17.64 -18.46
N PRO A 107 6.36 -16.33 -18.35
CA PRO A 107 6.66 -15.56 -17.14
C PRO A 107 6.04 -16.13 -15.86
N LEU A 108 4.81 -16.63 -15.94
CA LEU A 108 4.13 -17.27 -14.79
C LEU A 108 4.82 -18.57 -14.38
N LEU A 109 5.20 -19.39 -15.36
CA LEU A 109 5.96 -20.62 -15.11
C LEU A 109 7.33 -20.32 -14.52
N ALA A 110 8.05 -19.33 -15.08
CA ALA A 110 9.34 -18.89 -14.56
C ALA A 110 9.22 -18.37 -13.12
N ALA A 111 8.17 -17.62 -12.82
CA ALA A 111 7.89 -17.17 -11.45
C ALA A 111 7.59 -18.34 -10.51
N ALA A 112 6.78 -19.31 -10.93
CA ALA A 112 6.48 -20.49 -10.11
C ALA A 112 7.74 -21.31 -9.81
N VAL A 113 8.58 -21.53 -10.82
CA VAL A 113 9.86 -22.23 -10.66
C VAL A 113 10.82 -21.44 -9.77
N ALA A 114 10.96 -20.13 -10.01
CA ALA A 114 11.81 -19.25 -9.21
C ALA A 114 11.35 -19.18 -7.74
N ALA A 115 10.05 -19.18 -7.47
CA ALA A 115 9.49 -19.21 -6.12
C ALA A 115 9.85 -20.50 -5.38
N VAL A 116 9.73 -21.65 -6.05
CA VAL A 116 10.12 -22.95 -5.48
C VAL A 116 11.62 -22.98 -5.18
N ILE A 117 12.45 -22.53 -6.13
CA ILE A 117 13.90 -22.46 -5.94
C ILE A 117 14.25 -21.49 -4.80
N PHE A 118 13.61 -20.32 -4.74
CA PHE A 118 13.78 -19.33 -3.69
C PHE A 118 13.49 -19.94 -2.31
N VAL A 119 12.38 -20.66 -2.14
CA VAL A 119 12.06 -21.31 -0.86
C VAL A 119 13.09 -22.37 -0.47
N VAL A 120 13.63 -23.12 -1.44
CA VAL A 120 14.65 -24.15 -1.18
C VAL A 120 15.99 -23.53 -0.80
N VAL A 121 16.43 -22.49 -1.50
CA VAL A 121 17.67 -21.73 -1.23
C VAL A 121 17.55 -21.00 0.12
N GLU A 122 16.45 -20.26 0.27
CA GLU A 122 15.70 -19.90 1.48
C GLU A 122 16.14 -20.53 2.80
N ARG A 123 15.93 -21.85 2.78
CA ARG A 123 16.00 -22.70 3.96
C ARG A 123 17.42 -23.20 4.25
N ARG A 124 18.35 -23.00 3.31
CA ARG A 124 19.71 -23.55 3.33
C ARG A 124 20.78 -22.50 3.56
N ILE A 125 20.53 -21.23 3.23
CA ILE A 125 21.48 -20.14 3.43
C ILE A 125 21.57 -19.75 4.90
N ALA A 126 22.77 -19.35 5.35
CA ALA A 126 23.05 -18.98 6.74
C ALA A 126 22.52 -17.58 7.13
N VAL A 127 22.43 -16.67 6.16
CA VAL A 127 21.89 -15.31 6.33
C VAL A 127 20.82 -15.08 5.25
N PRO A 128 19.60 -15.60 5.44
CA PRO A 128 18.54 -15.49 4.45
C PRO A 128 18.02 -14.06 4.34
N LEU A 129 17.64 -13.65 3.13
CA LEU A 129 16.90 -12.44 2.82
C LEU A 129 15.56 -12.40 3.57
N MET A 130 14.83 -13.52 3.59
CA MET A 130 13.57 -13.67 4.33
C MET A 130 13.60 -14.94 5.18
N ASP A 131 13.59 -14.79 6.51
CA ASP A 131 13.50 -15.92 7.42
C ASP A 131 12.10 -16.56 7.35
N LEU A 132 11.98 -17.56 6.48
CA LEU A 132 10.76 -18.34 6.29
C LEU A 132 10.31 -19.05 7.56
N ARG A 133 11.21 -19.31 8.52
CA ARG A 133 10.87 -19.90 9.83
C ARG A 133 10.23 -18.85 10.72
N LEU A 134 10.70 -17.60 10.68
CA LEU A 134 10.07 -16.49 11.38
C LEU A 134 8.63 -16.29 10.87
N LEU A 135 8.44 -16.28 9.55
CA LEU A 135 7.12 -16.18 8.92
C LEU A 135 6.21 -17.36 9.31
N ALA A 136 6.72 -18.59 9.29
CA ALA A 136 5.92 -19.77 9.64
C ALA A 136 5.59 -19.87 11.15
N ARG A 137 6.48 -19.40 12.02
CA ARG A 137 6.37 -19.55 13.48
C ARG A 137 5.66 -18.38 14.17
N HIS A 138 5.81 -17.17 13.65
CA HIS A 138 5.24 -15.95 14.22
C HIS A 138 3.98 -15.54 13.48
N ARG A 139 2.82 -15.95 14.01
CA ARG A 139 1.52 -15.66 13.40
C ARG A 139 1.23 -14.17 13.25
N ASN A 140 1.73 -13.33 14.17
CA ASN A 140 1.60 -11.88 14.06
C ASN A 140 2.39 -11.34 12.87
N TYR A 141 3.60 -11.84 12.65
CA TYR A 141 4.44 -11.45 11.51
C TYR A 141 3.77 -11.84 10.19
N ALA A 142 3.39 -13.12 10.03
CA ALA A 142 2.68 -13.57 8.83
C ALA A 142 1.34 -12.85 8.62
N GLY A 143 0.59 -12.62 9.69
CA GLY A 143 -0.67 -11.88 9.64
C GLY A 143 -0.48 -10.43 9.18
N ALA A 144 0.54 -9.75 9.70
CA ALA A 144 0.88 -8.39 9.29
C ALA A 144 1.39 -8.33 7.85
N THR A 145 2.26 -9.23 7.43
CA THR A 145 2.75 -9.29 6.04
C THR A 145 1.61 -9.55 5.05
N ILE A 146 0.70 -10.48 5.35
CA ILE A 146 -0.49 -10.74 4.50
C ILE A 146 -1.43 -9.53 4.50
N SER A 147 -1.71 -8.96 5.67
CA SER A 147 -2.51 -7.75 5.83
C SER A 147 -1.93 -6.59 5.02
N GLN A 148 -0.60 -6.41 5.03
CA GLN A 148 0.08 -5.34 4.32
C GLN A 148 0.02 -5.53 2.80
N GLY A 149 0.16 -6.77 2.30
CA GLY A 149 -0.07 -7.06 0.89
C GLY A 149 -1.53 -6.86 0.45
N LEU A 150 -2.51 -7.27 1.26
CA LEU A 150 -3.93 -7.05 0.94
C LEU A 150 -4.33 -5.57 1.03
N GLY A 151 -3.74 -4.82 1.97
CA GLY A 151 -3.88 -3.37 2.06
C GLY A 151 -3.32 -2.67 0.83
N GLY A 152 -2.08 -3.00 0.45
CA GLY A 152 -1.45 -2.48 -0.77
C GLY A 152 -2.24 -2.82 -2.04
N MET A 153 -2.79 -4.04 -2.12
CA MET A 153 -3.67 -4.47 -3.23
C MET A 153 -4.89 -3.56 -3.40
N ILE A 154 -5.58 -3.25 -2.30
CA ILE A 154 -6.73 -2.35 -2.32
C ILE A 154 -6.28 -0.91 -2.63
N GLU A 155 -5.18 -0.46 -2.02
CA GLU A 155 -4.66 0.90 -2.18
C GLU A 155 -4.29 1.23 -3.62
N MET A 156 -3.36 0.47 -4.19
CA MET A 156 -2.85 0.74 -5.53
C MET A 156 -3.85 0.32 -6.61
N GLY A 157 -4.61 -0.77 -6.37
CA GLY A 157 -5.66 -1.22 -7.28
C GLY A 157 -6.75 -0.16 -7.46
N LEU A 158 -7.33 0.34 -6.36
CA LEU A 158 -8.32 1.42 -6.44
C LEU A 158 -7.72 2.78 -6.81
N GLY A 159 -6.43 2.99 -6.54
CA GLY A 159 -5.70 4.17 -7.01
C GLY A 159 -5.74 4.36 -8.53
N VAL A 160 -5.88 3.28 -9.31
CA VAL A 160 -6.09 3.34 -10.76
C VAL A 160 -7.57 3.50 -11.13
N ILE A 161 -8.48 2.86 -10.38
CA ILE A 161 -9.92 2.87 -10.69
C ILE A 161 -10.57 4.21 -10.38
N PHE A 162 -10.19 4.92 -9.30
CA PHE A 162 -10.82 6.19 -8.96
C PHE A 162 -10.60 7.29 -10.01
N PRO A 163 -9.38 7.54 -10.52
CA PRO A 163 -9.20 8.52 -11.59
C PRO A 163 -9.99 8.17 -12.86
N LEU A 164 -10.03 6.88 -13.24
CA LEU A 164 -10.83 6.42 -14.39
C LEU A 164 -12.32 6.73 -14.18
N LEU A 165 -12.87 6.44 -13.00
CA LEU A 165 -14.25 6.78 -12.65
C LEU A 165 -14.51 8.29 -12.72
N LEU A 166 -13.67 9.10 -12.07
CA LEU A 166 -13.90 10.54 -11.95
C LEU A 166 -13.73 11.28 -13.29
N ILE A 167 -12.71 10.92 -14.07
CA ILE A 167 -12.39 11.60 -15.33
C ILE A 167 -13.25 11.06 -16.47
N LEU A 168 -13.29 9.75 -16.67
CA LEU A 168 -13.95 9.16 -17.84
C LEU A 168 -15.47 9.03 -17.63
N ASN A 169 -15.94 8.58 -16.46
CA ASN A 169 -17.38 8.36 -16.26
C ASN A 169 -18.11 9.60 -15.75
N LEU A 170 -17.49 10.40 -14.88
CA LEU A 170 -18.09 11.64 -14.37
C LEU A 170 -17.68 12.88 -15.16
N GLY A 171 -16.83 12.74 -16.19
CA GLY A 171 -16.40 13.85 -17.04
C GLY A 171 -15.65 14.94 -16.28
N MET A 172 -14.98 14.62 -15.17
CA MET A 172 -14.25 15.66 -14.42
C MET A 172 -12.92 15.97 -15.10
N ALA A 173 -12.62 17.26 -15.26
CA ALA A 173 -11.27 17.70 -15.60
C ALA A 173 -10.24 17.16 -14.58
N PRO A 174 -9.00 16.84 -14.98
CA PRO A 174 -7.99 16.23 -14.11
C PRO A 174 -7.75 16.97 -12.78
N ALA A 175 -7.76 18.31 -12.79
CA ALA A 175 -7.63 19.12 -11.58
C ALA A 175 -8.82 18.94 -10.62
N THR A 176 -10.04 18.90 -11.15
CA THR A 176 -11.27 18.67 -10.39
C THR A 176 -11.33 17.24 -9.85
N ALA A 177 -10.92 16.25 -10.65
CA ALA A 177 -10.80 14.85 -10.20
C ALA A 177 -9.81 14.71 -9.05
N GLY A 178 -8.67 15.43 -9.08
CA GLY A 178 -7.72 15.49 -7.98
C GLY A 178 -8.34 16.04 -6.68
N LEU A 179 -9.15 17.09 -6.77
CA LEU A 179 -9.90 17.63 -5.62
C LEU A 179 -11.00 16.67 -5.14
N ALA A 180 -11.64 15.95 -6.05
CA ALA A 180 -12.66 14.95 -5.77
C ALA A 180 -12.12 13.71 -5.02
N LEU A 181 -10.79 13.54 -4.95
CA LEU A 181 -10.12 12.52 -4.13
C LEU A 181 -9.80 12.99 -2.70
N LEU A 182 -10.03 14.27 -2.35
CA LEU A 182 -9.85 14.73 -0.97
C LEU A 182 -10.62 13.92 0.10
N PRO A 183 -11.85 13.42 -0.17
CA PRO A 183 -12.53 12.52 0.76
C PRO A 183 -11.77 11.23 1.06
N THR A 184 -10.82 10.78 0.21
CA THR A 184 -9.97 9.63 0.53
C THR A 184 -8.76 10.05 1.35
N THR A 185 -8.13 11.18 1.05
CA THR A 185 -6.84 11.58 1.64
C THR A 185 -6.97 12.33 2.97
N LEU A 186 -7.97 13.21 3.12
CA LEU A 186 -8.16 13.99 4.35
C LEU A 186 -8.43 13.11 5.57
N PRO A 187 -9.28 12.06 5.51
CA PRO A 187 -9.45 11.17 6.65
C PRO A 187 -8.16 10.45 7.01
N MET A 188 -7.28 10.13 6.05
CA MET A 188 -6.03 9.43 6.37
C MET A 188 -5.12 10.26 7.28
N VAL A 189 -5.02 11.56 6.99
CA VAL A 189 -4.26 12.52 7.81
C VAL A 189 -4.77 12.56 9.25
N VAL A 190 -6.09 12.61 9.41
CA VAL A 190 -6.72 12.75 10.72
C VAL A 190 -6.67 11.41 11.47
N VAL A 191 -6.98 10.31 10.80
CA VAL A 191 -7.18 8.99 11.42
C VAL A 191 -5.86 8.31 11.77
N ALA A 192 -4.78 8.52 11.02
CA ALA A 192 -3.48 7.90 11.30
C ALA A 192 -3.02 8.06 12.78
N PRO A 193 -2.93 9.28 13.36
CA PRO A 193 -2.53 9.40 14.77
C PRO A 193 -3.53 8.77 15.75
N LEU A 194 -4.82 8.71 15.41
CA LEU A 194 -5.82 8.01 16.23
C LEU A 194 -5.64 6.49 16.16
N ALA A 195 -5.35 5.96 14.97
CA ALA A 195 -5.11 4.54 14.75
C ALA A 195 -3.85 4.06 15.49
N GLY A 196 -2.78 4.87 15.51
CA GLY A 196 -1.58 4.59 16.30
C GLY A 196 -1.88 4.51 17.81
N ARG A 197 -2.58 5.52 18.36
CA ARG A 197 -3.01 5.47 19.77
C ARG A 197 -3.95 4.31 20.08
N TRP A 198 -4.75 3.89 19.09
CA TRP A 198 -5.63 2.75 19.23
C TRP A 198 -4.83 1.46 19.28
N TYR A 199 -3.84 1.31 18.40
CA TYR A 199 -2.87 0.21 18.42
C TYR A 199 -2.20 0.06 19.79
N ASP A 200 -1.66 1.15 20.35
CA ASP A 200 -0.97 1.12 21.65
C ASP A 200 -1.85 0.58 22.79
N ARG A 201 -3.18 0.78 22.69
CA ARG A 201 -4.14 0.37 23.72
C ARG A 201 -4.62 -1.06 23.60
N VAL A 202 -4.85 -1.55 22.38
CA VAL A 202 -5.53 -2.85 22.16
C VAL A 202 -4.72 -3.85 21.34
N GLY A 203 -3.55 -3.45 20.84
CA GLY A 203 -2.74 -4.19 19.88
C GLY A 203 -3.31 -4.15 18.47
N GLY A 204 -2.70 -4.89 17.54
CA GLY A 204 -3.01 -4.82 16.10
C GLY A 204 -4.32 -5.45 15.64
N ARG A 205 -4.80 -6.48 16.33
CA ARG A 205 -5.91 -7.32 15.82
C ARG A 205 -7.19 -6.52 15.58
N THR A 206 -7.67 -5.82 16.60
CA THR A 206 -8.96 -5.10 16.52
C THR A 206 -8.89 -3.94 15.52
N PRO A 207 -7.87 -3.05 15.55
CA PRO A 207 -7.76 -1.97 14.58
C PRO A 207 -7.68 -2.48 13.14
N LEU A 208 -6.84 -3.47 12.83
CA LEU A 208 -6.72 -4.03 11.48
C LEU A 208 -8.03 -4.66 10.99
N MET A 209 -8.72 -5.43 11.84
CA MET A 209 -10.03 -5.99 11.50
C MET A 209 -11.06 -4.89 11.20
N THR A 210 -11.05 -3.79 11.98
CA THR A 210 -11.93 -2.65 11.72
C THR A 210 -11.54 -1.91 10.45
N GLY A 211 -10.24 -1.69 10.20
CA GLY A 211 -9.74 -1.06 8.98
C GLY A 211 -10.19 -1.81 7.73
N PHE A 212 -9.99 -3.12 7.68
CA PHE A 212 -10.51 -3.96 6.60
C PHE A 212 -12.03 -4.01 6.54
N GLY A 213 -12.72 -4.03 7.68
CA GLY A 213 -14.19 -3.93 7.70
C GLY A 213 -14.69 -2.64 7.04
N LEU A 214 -14.05 -1.51 7.32
CA LEU A 214 -14.35 -0.22 6.70
C LEU A 214 -14.02 -0.20 5.21
N LEU A 215 -12.92 -0.82 4.77
CA LEU A 215 -12.61 -1.00 3.35
C LEU A 215 -13.67 -1.86 2.64
N GLY A 216 -14.18 -2.89 3.31
CA GLY A 216 -15.27 -3.72 2.80
C GLY A 216 -16.57 -2.94 2.64
N LEU A 217 -16.94 -2.15 3.65
CA LEU A 217 -18.08 -1.24 3.60
C LEU A 217 -17.91 -0.15 2.54
N ALA A 218 -16.70 0.36 2.35
CA ALA A 218 -16.37 1.31 1.29
C ALA A 218 -16.65 0.71 -0.10
N GLY A 219 -16.19 -0.53 -0.35
CA GLY A 219 -16.48 -1.25 -1.59
C GLY A 219 -17.99 -1.40 -1.85
N VAL A 220 -18.76 -1.79 -0.83
CA VAL A 220 -20.23 -1.91 -0.95
C VAL A 220 -20.89 -0.55 -1.19
N ALA A 221 -20.48 0.49 -0.46
CA ALA A 221 -21.03 1.84 -0.62
C ALA A 221 -20.77 2.40 -2.03
N LEU A 222 -19.55 2.22 -2.54
CA LEU A 222 -19.16 2.64 -3.89
C LEU A 222 -19.91 1.84 -4.97
N MET A 223 -20.07 0.52 -4.77
CA MET A 223 -20.85 -0.34 -5.65
C MET A 223 -22.29 0.16 -5.83
N VAL A 224 -22.91 0.69 -4.78
CA VAL A 224 -24.27 1.25 -4.83
C VAL A 224 -24.29 2.67 -5.42
N ALA A 225 -23.26 3.47 -5.16
CA ALA A 225 -23.21 4.87 -5.56
C ALA A 225 -22.79 5.09 -7.03
N VAL A 226 -21.96 4.23 -7.60
CA VAL A 226 -21.43 4.39 -8.97
C VAL A 226 -22.53 4.46 -10.04
N PRO A 227 -23.57 3.59 -10.03
CA PRO A 227 -24.66 3.68 -11.00
C PRO A 227 -25.48 4.97 -10.97
N THR A 228 -25.37 5.78 -9.92
CA THR A 228 -26.13 7.03 -9.83
C THR A 228 -25.44 8.20 -10.54
N HIS A 229 -24.21 8.01 -11.03
CA HIS A 229 -23.37 9.05 -11.66
C HIS A 229 -23.23 10.33 -10.82
N SER A 230 -23.41 10.23 -9.49
CA SER A 230 -23.45 11.37 -8.59
C SER A 230 -22.24 11.36 -7.68
N PHE A 231 -21.35 12.34 -7.84
CA PHE A 231 -20.17 12.46 -6.99
C PHE A 231 -20.53 12.56 -5.50
N VAL A 232 -21.62 13.26 -5.15
CA VAL A 232 -22.06 13.42 -3.76
C VAL A 232 -22.34 12.06 -3.10
N LEU A 233 -22.89 11.11 -3.85
CA LEU A 233 -23.17 9.76 -3.35
C LEU A 233 -21.90 8.88 -3.26
N LEU A 234 -20.81 9.24 -3.94
CA LEU A 234 -19.50 8.57 -3.81
C LEU A 234 -18.76 8.97 -2.53
N ILE A 235 -18.98 10.19 -2.01
CA ILE A 235 -18.24 10.75 -0.86
C ILE A 235 -18.22 9.81 0.36
N PRO A 236 -19.34 9.20 0.81
CA PRO A 236 -19.31 8.29 1.94
C PRO A 236 -18.40 7.07 1.71
N GLY A 237 -18.44 6.49 0.51
CA GLY A 237 -17.60 5.36 0.13
C GLY A 237 -16.11 5.74 0.08
N LEU A 238 -15.79 6.88 -0.54
CA LEU A 238 -14.42 7.41 -0.59
C LEU A 238 -13.88 7.74 0.81
N THR A 239 -14.72 8.27 1.68
CA THR A 239 -14.37 8.58 3.08
C THR A 239 -14.11 7.31 3.87
N LEU A 240 -14.99 6.30 3.77
CA LEU A 240 -14.79 5.00 4.42
C LEU A 240 -13.52 4.32 3.94
N TYR A 241 -13.21 4.42 2.64
CA TYR A 241 -11.97 3.93 2.06
C TYR A 241 -10.76 4.61 2.72
N GLY A 242 -10.75 5.95 2.79
CA GLY A 242 -9.66 6.70 3.42
C GLY A 242 -9.45 6.36 4.90
N ILE A 243 -10.53 6.25 5.68
CA ILE A 243 -10.47 5.87 7.09
C ILE A 243 -9.93 4.45 7.24
N GLY A 244 -10.49 3.49 6.49
CA GLY A 244 -10.12 2.08 6.55
C GLY A 244 -8.66 1.88 6.16
N LEU A 245 -8.22 2.51 5.08
CA LEU A 245 -6.84 2.42 4.59
C LEU A 245 -5.85 3.00 5.59
N ALA A 246 -6.14 4.18 6.16
CA ALA A 246 -5.24 4.77 7.17
C ALA A 246 -5.07 3.91 8.41
N ILE A 247 -6.13 3.24 8.87
CA ILE A 247 -6.01 2.29 9.98
C ILE A 247 -5.11 1.12 9.59
N VAL A 248 -5.31 0.53 8.41
CA VAL A 248 -4.50 -0.61 7.93
C VAL A 248 -3.03 -0.23 7.80
N LEU A 249 -2.72 0.87 7.10
CA LEU A 249 -1.34 1.31 6.87
C LEU A 249 -0.64 1.70 8.17
N THR A 250 -1.32 2.42 9.06
CA THR A 250 -0.69 2.87 10.31
C THR A 250 -0.42 1.73 11.29
N VAL A 251 -1.25 0.69 11.29
CA VAL A 251 -1.19 -0.39 12.29
C VAL A 251 -0.32 -1.56 11.81
N ASN A 252 -0.20 -1.81 10.51
CA ASN A 252 0.59 -2.93 9.99
C ASN A 252 2.09 -2.83 10.33
N ASP A 253 2.68 -1.64 10.24
CA ASP A 253 4.10 -1.43 10.50
C ASP A 253 4.48 -1.77 11.96
N PRO A 254 3.81 -1.22 13.00
CA PRO A 254 4.04 -1.60 14.38
C PRO A 254 3.79 -3.09 14.66
N VAL A 255 2.73 -3.70 14.10
CA VAL A 255 2.45 -5.14 14.30
C VAL A 255 3.56 -6.00 13.72
N SER A 256 4.11 -5.60 12.57
CA SER A 256 5.24 -6.27 11.94
C SER A 256 6.47 -6.15 12.83
N LEU A 257 6.83 -4.94 13.28
CA LEU A 257 8.02 -4.70 14.09
C LEU A 257 7.95 -5.39 15.47
N ASP A 258 6.80 -5.34 16.14
CA ASP A 258 6.61 -5.97 17.46
C ASP A 258 6.58 -7.51 17.42
N SER A 259 6.61 -8.11 16.23
CA SER A 259 6.52 -9.57 16.06
C SER A 259 7.86 -10.31 16.09
N GLY A 260 8.99 -9.59 16.03
CA GLY A 260 10.33 -10.17 15.96
C GLY A 260 11.36 -9.51 16.89
N PRO A 261 12.53 -10.15 17.13
CA PRO A 261 13.63 -9.54 17.87
C PRO A 261 14.17 -8.29 17.15
N ALA A 262 14.66 -7.31 17.92
CA ALA A 262 15.23 -6.05 17.41
C ALA A 262 16.28 -6.23 16.29
N GLU A 263 17.03 -7.33 16.37
CA GLU A 263 18.07 -7.73 15.42
C GLU A 263 17.54 -8.00 14.00
N HIS A 264 16.25 -8.34 13.87
CA HIS A 264 15.59 -8.70 12.61
C HIS A 264 14.70 -7.57 12.06
N HIS A 265 14.62 -6.41 12.71
CA HIS A 265 13.71 -5.32 12.29
C HIS A 265 13.95 -4.86 10.84
N GLY A 266 15.20 -4.85 10.37
CA GLY A 266 15.52 -4.51 8.98
C GLY A 266 14.93 -5.51 7.98
N GLN A 267 14.98 -6.80 8.29
CA GLN A 267 14.37 -7.85 7.47
C GLN A 267 12.83 -7.77 7.53
N VAL A 268 12.28 -7.63 8.74
CA VAL A 268 10.83 -7.53 8.95
C VAL A 268 10.24 -6.37 8.14
N SER A 269 10.82 -5.17 8.27
CA SER A 269 10.38 -3.98 7.53
C SER A 269 10.55 -4.16 6.02
N GLY A 270 11.67 -4.72 5.56
CA GLY A 270 11.90 -4.98 4.14
C GLY A 270 10.89 -5.95 3.53
N VAL A 271 10.54 -7.03 4.23
CA VAL A 271 9.53 -8.00 3.78
C VAL A 271 8.14 -7.39 3.79
N SER A 272 7.78 -6.63 4.83
CA SER A 272 6.49 -5.93 4.90
C SER A 272 6.31 -4.91 3.77
N ALA A 273 7.32 -4.07 3.52
CA ALA A 273 7.31 -3.12 2.40
C ALA A 273 7.25 -3.85 1.03
N THR A 274 7.99 -4.96 0.89
CA THR A 274 7.92 -5.77 -0.34
C THR A 274 6.53 -6.37 -0.53
N ALA A 275 5.90 -6.85 0.55
CA ALA A 275 4.55 -7.41 0.50
C ALA A 275 3.52 -6.36 0.11
N GLU A 276 3.62 -5.13 0.65
CA GLU A 276 2.79 -3.99 0.27
C GLU A 276 2.89 -3.69 -1.22
N GLN A 277 4.12 -3.51 -1.72
CA GLN A 277 4.38 -3.14 -3.12
C GLN A 277 4.00 -4.26 -4.08
N PHE A 278 4.29 -5.51 -3.73
CA PHE A 278 3.87 -6.66 -4.53
C PHE A 278 2.35 -6.81 -4.54
N GLY A 279 1.71 -6.68 -3.37
CA GLY A 279 0.25 -6.69 -3.24
C GLY A 279 -0.38 -5.58 -4.07
N GLY A 280 0.18 -4.37 -4.03
CA GLY A 280 -0.27 -3.24 -4.83
C GLY A 280 -0.12 -3.43 -6.33
N ALA A 281 1.04 -3.91 -6.79
CA ALA A 281 1.24 -4.25 -8.20
C ALA A 281 0.26 -5.34 -8.69
N LEU A 282 0.03 -6.36 -7.84
CA LEU A 282 -0.97 -7.40 -8.11
C LEU A 282 -2.40 -6.82 -8.10
N GLY A 283 -2.69 -5.86 -7.22
CA GLY A 283 -3.97 -5.15 -7.15
C GLY A 283 -4.26 -4.33 -8.39
N ILE A 284 -3.28 -3.57 -8.89
CA ILE A 284 -3.38 -2.87 -10.16
C ILE A 284 -3.75 -3.85 -11.27
N ALA A 285 -2.97 -4.93 -11.42
CA ALA A 285 -3.19 -5.90 -12.49
C ALA A 285 -4.54 -6.63 -12.35
N ALA A 286 -4.89 -7.08 -11.15
CA ALA A 286 -6.11 -7.87 -10.90
C ALA A 286 -7.39 -7.03 -10.97
N PHE A 287 -7.41 -5.84 -10.35
CA PHE A 287 -8.60 -4.99 -10.36
C PHE A 287 -8.82 -4.43 -11.76
N TYR A 288 -7.76 -4.02 -12.44
CA TYR A 288 -7.86 -3.60 -13.84
C TYR A 288 -8.27 -4.76 -14.76
N LEU A 289 -7.84 -6.00 -14.50
CA LEU A 289 -8.28 -7.18 -15.26
C LEU A 289 -9.77 -7.44 -15.09
N VAL A 290 -10.27 -7.38 -13.84
CA VAL A 290 -11.71 -7.50 -13.56
C VAL A 290 -12.48 -6.39 -14.27
N PHE A 291 -12.04 -5.14 -14.12
CA PHE A 291 -12.65 -3.99 -14.78
C PHE A 291 -12.67 -4.17 -16.31
N HIS A 292 -11.52 -4.40 -16.93
CA HIS A 292 -11.38 -4.48 -18.38
C HIS A 292 -12.16 -5.65 -18.98
N SER A 293 -12.08 -6.84 -18.37
CA SER A 293 -12.81 -8.02 -18.86
C SER A 293 -14.33 -7.86 -18.75
N ALA A 294 -14.83 -7.27 -17.65
CA ALA A 294 -16.24 -6.95 -17.51
C ALA A 294 -16.68 -5.87 -18.49
N TYR A 295 -15.87 -4.82 -18.64
CA TYR A 295 -16.12 -3.70 -19.56
C TYR A 295 -16.28 -4.17 -21.00
N VAL A 296 -15.29 -4.92 -21.53
CA VAL A 296 -15.31 -5.40 -22.92
C VAL A 296 -16.51 -6.32 -23.17
N LYS A 297 -16.77 -7.25 -22.24
CA LYS A 297 -17.89 -8.19 -22.36
C LYS A 297 -19.24 -7.46 -22.38
N GLU A 298 -19.44 -6.53 -21.45
CA GLU A 298 -20.68 -5.77 -21.32
C GLU A 298 -20.86 -4.81 -22.51
N LEU A 299 -19.77 -4.19 -22.98
CA LEU A 299 -19.78 -3.31 -24.14
C LEU A 299 -20.21 -4.04 -25.41
N HIS A 300 -19.61 -5.20 -25.72
CA HIS A 300 -20.03 -6.01 -26.86
C HIS A 300 -21.50 -6.43 -26.73
N SER A 301 -21.92 -6.89 -25.56
CA SER A 301 -23.32 -7.29 -25.33
C SER A 301 -24.31 -6.14 -25.56
N ARG A 302 -23.92 -4.90 -25.28
CA ARG A 302 -24.76 -3.71 -25.48
C ARG A 302 -24.78 -3.25 -26.93
N ILE A 303 -23.63 -3.20 -27.58
CA ILE A 303 -23.52 -2.83 -28.99
C ILE A 303 -24.27 -3.84 -29.86
N ASP A 304 -24.00 -5.14 -29.69
CA ASP A 304 -24.65 -6.22 -30.45
C ASP A 304 -26.17 -6.28 -30.23
N GLY A 305 -26.63 -5.86 -29.05
CA GLY A 305 -28.05 -5.81 -28.69
C GLY A 305 -28.77 -4.50 -29.08
N SER A 306 -28.03 -3.51 -29.56
CA SER A 306 -28.56 -2.17 -29.89
C SER A 306 -28.90 -2.04 -31.38
N PRO A 307 -29.77 -1.10 -31.78
CA PRO A 307 -30.02 -0.79 -33.19
C PRO A 307 -28.91 0.09 -33.82
N LEU A 308 -27.73 0.17 -33.21
CA LEU A 308 -26.64 1.02 -33.71
C LEU A 308 -26.04 0.42 -34.99
N PRO A 309 -25.82 1.23 -36.05
CA PRO A 309 -25.28 0.75 -37.31
C PRO A 309 -23.76 0.63 -37.26
N ASP A 310 -23.19 -0.46 -37.80
CA ASP A 310 -21.74 -0.67 -37.88
C ASP A 310 -21.01 0.58 -38.40
N LEU A 311 -19.98 1.00 -37.68
CA LEU A 311 -19.17 2.16 -38.05
C LEU A 311 -18.30 1.82 -39.25
N THR A 312 -18.16 2.78 -40.17
CA THR A 312 -17.15 2.70 -41.24
C THR A 312 -15.74 2.93 -40.68
N ASP A 313 -14.69 2.46 -41.36
CA ASP A 313 -13.29 2.66 -40.94
C ASP A 313 -12.98 4.14 -40.63
N GLY A 314 -13.48 5.06 -41.46
CA GLY A 314 -13.30 6.51 -41.25
C GLY A 314 -14.04 7.05 -40.02
N GLN A 315 -15.20 6.49 -39.67
CA GLN A 315 -15.92 6.83 -38.44
C GLN A 315 -15.22 6.25 -37.20
N TYR A 316 -14.62 5.07 -37.30
CA TYR A 316 -13.78 4.51 -36.24
C TYR A 316 -12.56 5.38 -35.97
N GLU A 317 -11.85 5.82 -37.01
CA GLU A 317 -10.70 6.72 -36.86
C GLU A 317 -11.11 8.06 -36.24
N LYS A 318 -12.19 8.68 -36.72
CA LYS A 318 -12.73 9.92 -36.16
C LYS A 318 -13.10 9.75 -34.67
N MET A 319 -13.84 8.70 -34.33
CA MET A 319 -14.24 8.44 -32.94
C MET A 319 -13.04 8.19 -32.03
N ARG A 320 -12.01 7.47 -32.51
CA ARG A 320 -10.76 7.26 -31.78
C ARG A 320 -10.07 8.59 -31.50
N ASP A 321 -9.89 9.42 -32.53
CA ASP A 321 -9.18 10.69 -32.42
C ASP A 321 -9.95 11.68 -31.51
N ASP A 322 -11.29 11.68 -31.57
CA ASP A 322 -12.15 12.46 -30.67
C ASP A 322 -12.05 11.98 -29.20
N ILE A 323 -12.02 10.66 -28.97
CA ILE A 323 -11.82 10.08 -27.63
C ILE A 323 -10.43 10.45 -27.09
N GLU A 324 -9.39 10.34 -27.91
CA GLU A 324 -8.01 10.69 -27.54
C GLU A 324 -7.89 12.18 -27.19
N ALA A 325 -8.55 13.06 -27.94
CA ALA A 325 -8.63 14.48 -27.62
C ALA A 325 -9.38 14.76 -26.31
N ALA A 326 -10.40 13.96 -26.00
CA ALA A 326 -11.21 14.09 -24.80
C ALA A 326 -10.58 13.47 -23.54
N GLU A 327 -9.53 12.64 -23.64
CA GLU A 327 -8.87 12.03 -22.48
C GLU A 327 -8.39 13.06 -21.43
N GLN A 328 -8.04 14.27 -21.87
CA GLN A 328 -7.55 15.32 -20.97
C GLN A 328 -8.65 16.22 -20.40
N THR A 329 -9.85 16.20 -20.98
CA THR A 329 -10.97 17.07 -20.59
C THR A 329 -12.15 16.29 -20.00
N GLY A 330 -12.16 14.96 -20.14
CA GLY A 330 -13.24 14.07 -19.72
C GLY A 330 -14.17 13.70 -20.88
N LEU A 331 -14.75 12.49 -20.84
CA LEU A 331 -15.70 12.03 -21.86
C LEU A 331 -17.08 12.64 -21.58
N HIS A 332 -17.38 13.76 -22.22
CA HIS A 332 -18.73 14.36 -22.21
C HIS A 332 -19.46 14.01 -23.50
N PRO A 333 -20.46 13.12 -23.49
CA PRO A 333 -21.15 12.68 -24.72
C PRO A 333 -21.72 13.82 -25.56
N ASP A 334 -22.14 14.92 -24.92
CA ASP A 334 -22.71 16.10 -25.57
C ASP A 334 -21.68 16.91 -26.40
N HIS A 335 -20.37 16.65 -26.22
CA HIS A 335 -19.30 17.28 -27.00
C HIS A 335 -18.89 16.46 -28.23
N PHE A 336 -19.43 15.25 -28.37
CA PHE A 336 -19.18 14.40 -29.53
C PHE A 336 -20.26 14.58 -30.58
N ASP A 337 -19.93 14.20 -31.81
CA ASP A 337 -20.90 14.14 -32.89
C ASP A 337 -22.12 13.29 -32.46
N PRO A 338 -23.36 13.77 -32.66
CA PRO A 338 -24.57 13.02 -32.32
C PRO A 338 -24.57 11.57 -32.82
N GLU A 339 -23.87 11.27 -33.92
CA GLU A 339 -23.71 9.91 -34.45
C GLU A 339 -23.02 8.94 -33.47
N PHE A 340 -22.15 9.43 -32.57
CA PHE A 340 -21.38 8.62 -31.61
C PHE A 340 -22.01 8.52 -30.22
N THR A 341 -23.06 9.31 -29.94
CA THR A 341 -23.66 9.39 -28.59
C THR A 341 -24.18 8.04 -28.08
N GLY A 342 -24.76 7.20 -28.95
CA GLY A 342 -25.22 5.86 -28.60
C GLY A 342 -24.09 4.87 -28.26
N TYR A 343 -22.93 5.03 -28.91
CA TYR A 343 -21.73 4.24 -28.61
C TYR A 343 -21.11 4.67 -27.27
N LEU A 344 -21.02 5.97 -27.04
CA LEU A 344 -20.47 6.54 -25.81
C LEU A 344 -21.34 6.21 -24.60
N SER A 345 -22.66 6.27 -24.71
CA SER A 345 -23.57 5.88 -23.62
C SER A 345 -23.45 4.39 -23.28
N SER A 346 -23.35 3.52 -24.30
CA SER A 346 -23.12 2.08 -24.13
C SER A 346 -21.78 1.79 -23.44
N ALA A 347 -20.72 2.53 -23.80
CA ALA A 347 -19.41 2.46 -23.16
C ALA A 347 -19.45 2.92 -21.69
N LEU A 348 -20.08 4.06 -21.40
CA LEU A 348 -20.21 4.58 -20.03
C LEU A 348 -20.98 3.60 -19.14
N ASP A 349 -22.08 3.02 -19.63
CA ASP A 349 -22.85 2.01 -18.90
C ASP A 349 -22.03 0.73 -18.64
N ALA A 350 -21.29 0.26 -19.64
CA ALA A 350 -20.40 -0.90 -19.50
C ALA A 350 -19.28 -0.62 -18.47
N ALA A 351 -18.74 0.60 -18.46
CA ALA A 351 -17.73 1.02 -17.48
C ALA A 351 -18.31 1.08 -16.06
N THR A 352 -19.53 1.61 -15.90
CA THR A 352 -20.28 1.60 -14.64
C THR A 352 -20.47 0.17 -14.13
N PHE A 353 -20.88 -0.77 -14.97
CA PHE A 353 -21.02 -2.18 -14.59
C PHE A 353 -19.69 -2.81 -14.16
N ALA A 354 -18.62 -2.56 -14.92
CA ALA A 354 -17.28 -3.03 -14.59
C ALA A 354 -16.76 -2.47 -13.25
N GLN A 355 -17.04 -1.20 -12.95
CA GLN A 355 -16.73 -0.57 -11.67
C GLN A 355 -17.50 -1.22 -10.51
N VAL A 356 -18.80 -1.47 -10.66
CA VAL A 356 -19.62 -2.19 -9.67
C VAL A 356 -18.97 -3.53 -9.31
N LEU A 357 -18.57 -4.32 -10.31
CA LEU A 357 -17.88 -5.60 -10.07
C LEU A 357 -16.53 -5.41 -9.37
N THR A 358 -15.75 -4.42 -9.77
CA THR A 358 -14.43 -4.14 -9.18
C THR A 358 -14.54 -3.70 -7.72
N PHE A 359 -15.54 -2.89 -7.37
CA PHE A 359 -15.83 -2.52 -5.98
C PHE A 359 -16.36 -3.70 -5.16
N GLY A 360 -17.13 -4.61 -5.77
CA GLY A 360 -17.50 -5.90 -5.17
C GLY A 360 -16.29 -6.79 -4.87
N VAL A 361 -15.35 -6.90 -5.80
CA VAL A 361 -14.07 -7.61 -5.60
C VAL A 361 -13.26 -6.97 -4.48
N THR A 362 -13.20 -5.63 -4.42
CA THR A 362 -12.57 -4.90 -3.31
C THR A 362 -13.17 -5.31 -1.97
N ALA A 363 -14.50 -5.36 -1.87
CA ALA A 363 -15.17 -5.81 -0.65
C ALA A 363 -14.79 -7.25 -0.27
N GLY A 364 -14.67 -8.14 -1.26
CA GLY A 364 -14.17 -9.51 -1.06
C GLY A 364 -12.74 -9.56 -0.54
N VAL A 365 -11.81 -8.81 -1.14
CA VAL A 365 -10.41 -8.70 -0.69
C VAL A 365 -10.34 -8.13 0.73
N ALA A 366 -11.17 -7.15 1.04
CA ALA A 366 -11.23 -6.57 2.38
C ALA A 366 -11.75 -7.57 3.42
N VAL A 367 -12.77 -8.38 3.09
CA VAL A 367 -13.23 -9.48 3.96
C VAL A 367 -12.12 -10.50 4.17
N LEU A 368 -11.38 -10.88 3.12
CA LEU A 368 -10.21 -11.75 3.25
C LEU A 368 -9.15 -11.15 4.18
N GLY A 369 -8.89 -9.85 4.07
CA GLY A 369 -7.99 -9.12 4.98
C GLY A 369 -8.44 -9.14 6.43
N ALA A 370 -9.73 -8.89 6.69
CA ALA A 370 -10.33 -8.95 8.02
C ALA A 370 -10.24 -10.37 8.62
N VAL A 371 -10.53 -11.41 7.82
CA VAL A 371 -10.44 -12.82 8.24
C VAL A 371 -8.99 -13.22 8.50
N ALA A 372 -8.07 -12.93 7.57
CA ALA A 372 -6.65 -13.25 7.72
C ALA A 372 -6.08 -12.59 8.98
N THR A 373 -6.37 -11.31 9.19
CA THR A 373 -6.01 -10.58 10.40
C THR A 373 -6.61 -11.23 11.65
N GLY A 374 -7.91 -11.53 11.64
CA GLY A 374 -8.60 -12.14 12.78
C GLY A 374 -8.06 -13.53 13.16
N LEU A 375 -7.58 -14.30 12.20
CA LEU A 375 -7.03 -15.65 12.40
C LEU A 375 -5.53 -15.65 12.76
N LEU A 376 -4.76 -14.70 12.23
CA LEU A 376 -3.30 -14.70 12.33
C LEU A 376 -2.79 -13.73 13.40
N VAL A 377 -3.33 -12.50 13.43
CA VAL A 377 -2.89 -11.46 14.38
C VAL A 377 -3.51 -11.74 15.75
N ARG A 378 -2.66 -12.13 16.70
CA ARG A 378 -3.03 -12.33 18.10
C ARG A 378 -2.77 -11.06 18.91
N ARG A 379 -3.58 -10.88 19.95
CA ARG A 379 -3.39 -9.80 20.93
C ARG A 379 -2.01 -10.01 21.57
N ALA A 380 -1.17 -8.97 21.57
CA ALA A 380 0.05 -9.00 22.36
C ALA A 380 -0.34 -9.24 23.84
N PRO A 381 0.39 -10.07 24.60
CA PRO A 381 0.19 -10.15 26.05
C PRO A 381 0.46 -8.76 26.61
N GLY A 382 -0.60 -8.05 26.97
CA GLY A 382 -0.48 -6.69 27.47
C GLY A 382 0.28 -6.73 28.79
N ASN A 383 1.47 -6.13 28.84
CA ASN A 383 1.88 -5.52 30.08
C ASN A 383 1.18 -4.16 30.09
N PRO A 384 0.23 -3.90 31.01
CA PRO A 384 -0.45 -2.61 31.04
C PRO A 384 0.61 -1.52 31.19
N ILE A 385 0.66 -0.57 30.25
CA ILE A 385 1.45 0.63 30.44
C ILE A 385 0.79 1.38 31.60
N ASP A 386 1.50 1.45 32.73
CA ASP A 386 1.07 2.15 33.93
C ASP A 386 0.88 3.65 33.63
N MET A 387 -0.39 4.03 33.44
CA MET A 387 -0.81 5.38 33.06
C MET A 387 -0.69 6.42 34.20
N THR A 388 -0.28 6.00 35.41
CA THR A 388 -0.06 6.92 36.53
C THR A 388 1.32 7.57 36.51
N SER A 389 2.22 7.11 35.65
CA SER A 389 3.57 7.66 35.48
C SER A 389 3.66 8.54 34.21
N PRO A 390 3.91 9.86 34.34
CA PRO A 390 4.05 10.75 33.20
C PRO A 390 5.13 10.29 32.21
N GLU A 391 6.22 9.67 32.70
CA GLU A 391 7.30 9.14 31.85
C GLU A 391 6.84 8.03 30.88
N LYS A 392 5.93 7.13 31.27
CA LYS A 392 5.49 6.01 30.40
C LYS A 392 4.41 6.43 29.41
N VAL A 393 3.65 7.48 29.72
CA VAL A 393 2.69 8.10 28.79
C VAL A 393 3.43 8.79 27.64
N PHE A 394 4.60 9.38 27.90
CA PHE A 394 5.47 9.93 26.85
C PHE A 394 6.27 8.84 26.11
N ALA A 395 6.64 7.74 26.76
CA ALA A 395 7.27 6.59 26.12
C ALA A 395 6.34 5.88 25.12
N ALA A 396 5.03 5.77 25.41
CA ALA A 396 4.04 5.16 24.50
C ALA A 396 3.91 5.92 23.17
N GLY A 397 3.99 7.27 23.18
CA GLY A 397 4.08 8.07 21.96
C GLY A 397 5.41 7.98 21.21
N ALA A 398 6.41 7.30 21.80
CA ALA A 398 7.76 7.14 21.27
C ALA A 398 8.09 5.69 20.83
N VAL A 399 7.15 4.74 20.93
CA VAL A 399 7.36 3.31 20.55
C VAL A 399 7.48 3.10 19.03
N VAL A 400 7.25 4.13 18.21
CA VAL A 400 7.60 4.13 16.77
C VAL A 400 9.14 4.08 16.53
N GLY A 401 9.99 3.90 17.54
CA GLY A 401 11.43 3.77 17.30
C GLY A 401 12.33 3.17 18.39
N SER A 402 11.83 2.49 19.43
CA SER A 402 12.67 2.07 20.56
C SER A 402 12.72 0.56 20.81
N ALA A 403 13.48 -0.15 19.98
CA ALA A 403 14.13 -1.39 20.40
C ALA A 403 15.66 -1.19 20.42
N SER A 404 16.13 -0.25 21.25
CA SER A 404 17.51 -0.30 21.70
C SER A 404 17.59 0.28 23.11
N ARG A 405 18.13 -0.56 24.01
CA ARG A 405 18.46 -0.33 25.42
C ARG A 405 17.29 -0.53 26.38
N LEU A 406 17.33 -1.64 27.10
CA LEU A 406 17.48 -1.69 28.56
C LEU A 406 17.54 -3.17 29.03
N ASP A 407 18.72 -3.64 29.42
CA ASP A 407 18.97 -4.15 30.79
C ASP A 407 20.46 -4.47 30.98
N HIS A 408 21.21 -3.50 31.50
CA HIS A 408 22.53 -3.72 32.08
C HIS A 408 22.59 -3.10 33.48
N SER A 409 21.61 -3.43 34.32
CA SER A 409 21.66 -3.04 35.73
C SER A 409 21.14 -4.11 36.69
N HIS A 410 21.47 -5.38 36.44
CA HIS A 410 21.27 -6.46 37.42
C HIS A 410 22.39 -7.51 37.41
N LEU A 411 23.67 -7.12 37.57
CA LEU A 411 24.76 -8.07 37.81
C LEU A 411 25.80 -7.65 38.89
N HIS A 412 25.45 -6.75 39.79
CA HIS A 412 26.28 -6.47 40.98
C HIS A 412 25.48 -6.60 42.27
N ARG A 413 25.24 -7.85 42.69
CA ARG A 413 25.16 -8.26 44.11
C ARG A 413 24.81 -9.74 44.17
N THR A 414 25.83 -10.58 44.29
CA THR A 414 25.83 -11.84 45.06
C THR A 414 27.16 -12.55 44.81
N ARG A 415 28.15 -12.29 45.66
CA ARG A 415 29.18 -13.28 46.04
C ARG A 415 29.81 -12.80 47.35
N GLY A 416 29.22 -13.21 48.45
CA GLY A 416 29.92 -13.37 49.70
C GLY A 416 30.05 -14.87 49.96
N HIS A 417 31.28 -15.41 49.94
CA HIS A 417 31.78 -16.31 50.98
C HIS A 417 33.25 -16.68 50.72
N SER A 418 34.06 -16.40 51.74
CA SER A 418 35.16 -17.22 52.29
C SER A 418 36.40 -17.53 51.43
N SER A 419 37.53 -16.91 51.80
CA SER A 419 38.77 -17.63 52.14
C SER A 419 39.87 -16.70 52.70
N ALA A 420 40.14 -16.85 54.00
CA ALA A 420 41.40 -16.81 54.78
C ALA A 420 42.50 -15.71 54.58
N PRO A 421 43.23 -15.34 55.66
CA PRO A 421 44.16 -14.21 55.68
C PRO A 421 45.62 -14.58 55.33
N ALA A 422 46.34 -13.62 54.72
CA ALA A 422 47.79 -13.69 54.49
C ALA A 422 48.59 -13.33 55.76
N PRO A 423 49.80 -13.87 55.95
CA PRO A 423 50.59 -13.68 57.16
C PRO A 423 51.33 -12.33 57.17
N ARG A 424 51.49 -11.78 58.37
CA ARG A 424 52.38 -10.66 58.69
C ARG A 424 53.79 -11.18 58.89
N ASP A 425 54.76 -10.48 58.32
CA ASP A 425 56.09 -10.28 58.91
C ASP A 425 56.38 -8.78 58.88
N PRO A 426 56.96 -8.23 59.96
CA PRO A 426 58.13 -7.40 59.77
C PRO A 426 59.26 -7.77 60.73
N ALA A 427 60.47 -7.44 60.29
CA ALA A 427 61.73 -7.47 61.03
C ALA A 427 61.71 -6.63 62.31
#